data_AF-A0AAD9KKQ2-F1
#
_entry.id   AF-A0AAD9KKQ2-F1
#
_cell.length_a   1.000
_cell.length_b   1.000
_cell.length_c   1.000
_cell.angle_alpha   90.00
_cell.angle_beta   90.00
_cell.angle_gamma   90.00
#
_symmetry.space_group_name_H-M   'P 1'
#
loop_
_entity.id
_entity.type
_entity.pdbx_description
1 polymer ?
#
loop_
_entity_poly.entity_id
_entity_poly.type
_entity_poly.pdbx_seq_one_letter_code
_entity_poly.pdbx_strand_id
1 'polypeptide(L)'
;MQVCLAPTSIISYVSAISYFHKINGFQDPAKSFIISRLLIGAQHLRRVSDVRLPITLPILTKLVTAVPTVITSRYKQVMLRAMMVLAFKAYLRVGEMVPGSARTGQNCLQRQDISLNGDLISVSFRHFKHSRKHGSQSLQIPGGVIPASLISPASCVRDFLHARGTVQGPLFAYVDGTPMLRREFDFLLKHLLEFCGLSSQVFKGHSFRIGAATSAALRVESDAQIRAAGRWSSDAFRKYV
;
A
#
# COMPACT_ATOMS: atom_id res chain seq x y z
N MET A 1 -19.38 -22.80 -28.90
CA MET A 1 -17.93 -22.49 -28.84
C MET A 1 -17.81 -20.96 -28.69
N GLN A 2 -17.57 -20.46 -27.48
CA GLN A 2 -17.58 -19.01 -27.21
C GLN A 2 -16.20 -18.43 -27.55
N VAL A 3 -16.12 -17.62 -28.62
CA VAL A 3 -14.86 -16.98 -29.04
C VAL A 3 -14.53 -15.86 -28.05
N CYS A 4 -13.59 -16.11 -27.13
CA CYS A 4 -13.09 -15.10 -26.21
C CYS A 4 -12.04 -14.22 -26.91
N LEU A 5 -12.46 -13.07 -27.43
CA LEU A 5 -11.55 -12.07 -28.00
C LEU A 5 -10.71 -11.38 -26.91
N ALA A 6 -9.44 -11.10 -27.23
CA ALA A 6 -8.59 -10.28 -26.35
C ALA A 6 -9.09 -8.83 -26.31
N PRO A 7 -8.99 -8.11 -25.17
CA PRO A 7 -9.41 -6.71 -25.07
C PRO A 7 -8.73 -5.79 -26.09
N THR A 8 -7.47 -6.07 -26.42
CA THR A 8 -6.72 -5.35 -27.47
C THR A 8 -7.32 -5.58 -28.85
N SER A 9 -7.80 -6.79 -29.15
CA SER A 9 -8.53 -7.10 -30.38
C SER A 9 -9.88 -6.39 -30.43
N ILE A 10 -10.62 -6.35 -29.32
CA ILE A 10 -11.90 -5.64 -29.21
C ILE A 10 -11.71 -4.13 -29.47
N ILE A 11 -10.69 -3.52 -28.85
CA ILE A 11 -10.36 -2.10 -29.06
C ILE A 11 -9.96 -1.83 -30.52
N SER A 12 -9.21 -2.74 -31.13
CA SER A 12 -8.78 -2.62 -32.54
C SER A 12 -9.98 -2.66 -33.49
N TYR A 13 -10.91 -3.59 -33.29
CA TYR A 13 -12.14 -3.66 -34.10
C TYR A 13 -13.03 -2.43 -33.91
N VAL A 14 -13.22 -1.96 -32.67
CA VAL A 14 -14.00 -0.75 -32.40
C VAL A 14 -13.33 0.50 -33.01
N SER A 15 -11.99 0.54 -33.03
CA SER A 15 -11.23 1.62 -33.68
C SER A 15 -11.39 1.60 -35.20
N ALA A 16 -11.44 0.41 -35.82
CA ALA A 16 -11.68 0.26 -37.26
C ALA A 16 -13.09 0.75 -37.65
N ILE A 17 -14.11 0.43 -36.84
CA ILE A 17 -15.49 0.93 -37.03
C ILE A 17 -15.52 2.46 -36.91
N SER A 18 -14.86 3.02 -35.89
CA SER A 18 -14.73 4.47 -35.70
C SER A 18 -14.06 5.16 -36.88
N TYR A 19 -12.99 4.56 -37.42
CA TYR A 19 -12.26 5.08 -38.58
C TYR A 19 -13.12 5.09 -39.85
N PHE A 20 -13.83 3.99 -40.13
CA PHE A 20 -14.74 3.90 -41.27
C PHE A 20 -15.82 4.98 -41.24
N HIS A 21 -16.43 5.21 -40.07
CA HIS A 21 -17.48 6.24 -39.93
C HIS A 21 -16.92 7.65 -40.17
N LYS A 22 -15.71 7.94 -39.65
CA LYS A 22 -15.06 9.24 -39.83
C LYS A 22 -14.74 9.54 -41.30
N ILE A 23 -14.24 8.55 -42.06
CA ILE A 23 -13.93 8.75 -43.49
C ILE A 23 -15.19 9.04 -44.28
N ASN A 24 -16.31 8.41 -43.94
CA ASN A 24 -17.57 8.58 -44.63
C ASN A 24 -18.43 9.74 -44.07
N GLY A 25 -17.88 10.56 -43.16
CA GLY A 25 -18.59 11.71 -42.58
C GLY A 25 -19.76 11.36 -41.65
N PHE A 26 -19.87 10.10 -41.21
CA PHE A 26 -20.92 9.66 -40.29
C PHE A 26 -20.56 9.93 -38.82
N GLN A 27 -21.58 10.04 -37.96
CA GLN A 27 -21.35 10.08 -36.52
C GLN A 27 -20.65 8.81 -36.03
N ASP A 28 -19.69 8.96 -35.12
CA ASP A 28 -18.85 7.88 -34.61
C ASP A 28 -19.55 7.12 -33.46
N PRO A 29 -20.07 5.90 -33.70
CA PRO A 29 -20.78 5.14 -32.66
C PRO A 29 -19.83 4.70 -31.52
N ALA A 30 -18.53 4.55 -31.80
CA ALA A 30 -17.54 4.11 -30.83
C ALA A 30 -17.28 5.13 -29.71
N LYS A 31 -17.66 6.40 -29.92
CA LYS A 31 -17.56 7.46 -28.90
C LYS A 31 -18.79 7.54 -27.98
N SER A 32 -19.80 6.71 -28.19
CA SER A 32 -20.95 6.68 -27.30
C SER A 32 -20.53 6.34 -25.86
N PHE A 33 -21.25 6.92 -24.89
CA PHE A 33 -21.00 6.66 -23.47
C PHE A 33 -21.06 5.16 -23.14
N ILE A 34 -21.98 4.43 -23.78
CA ILE A 34 -22.16 2.99 -23.56
C ILE A 34 -20.94 2.21 -24.06
N ILE A 35 -20.48 2.47 -25.29
CA ILE A 35 -19.33 1.76 -25.87
C ILE A 35 -18.04 2.08 -25.10
N SER A 36 -17.83 3.34 -24.69
CA SER A 36 -16.67 3.69 -23.86
C SER A 36 -16.67 2.97 -22.50
N ARG A 37 -17.83 2.84 -21.85
CA ARG A 37 -17.95 2.07 -20.59
C ARG A 37 -17.76 0.56 -20.80
N LEU A 38 -18.28 0.00 -21.89
CA LEU A 38 -18.08 -1.40 -22.24
C LEU A 38 -16.61 -1.73 -22.54
N LEU A 39 -15.89 -0.86 -23.24
CA LEU A 39 -14.45 -1.04 -23.51
C LEU A 39 -13.62 -0.99 -22.22
N ILE A 40 -13.92 -0.06 -21.32
CA ILE A 40 -13.30 -0.01 -19.99
C ILE A 40 -13.61 -1.30 -19.22
N GLY A 41 -14.85 -1.78 -19.25
CA GLY A 41 -15.24 -3.05 -18.65
C GLY A 41 -14.51 -4.25 -19.25
N ALA A 42 -14.37 -4.31 -20.58
CA ALA A 42 -13.69 -5.38 -21.29
C ALA A 42 -12.19 -5.42 -21.00
N GLN A 43 -11.54 -4.27 -20.82
CA GLN A 43 -10.17 -4.20 -20.33
C GLN A 43 -10.03 -4.79 -18.92
N HIS A 44 -11.07 -4.65 -18.09
CA HIS A 44 -11.09 -5.22 -16.74
C HIS A 44 -11.42 -6.73 -16.70
N LEU A 45 -11.91 -7.32 -17.80
CA LEU A 45 -12.20 -8.76 -17.91
C LEU A 45 -10.93 -9.61 -18.01
N ARG A 46 -9.87 -9.12 -18.65
CA ARG A 46 -8.53 -9.73 -18.49
C ARG A 46 -7.92 -9.23 -17.19
N ARG A 47 -8.19 -9.95 -16.11
CA ARG A 47 -7.52 -9.76 -14.82
C ARG A 47 -6.03 -10.04 -14.99
N VAL A 48 -5.20 -9.00 -15.10
CA VAL A 48 -3.78 -9.13 -14.77
C VAL A 48 -3.73 -9.48 -13.29
N SER A 49 -3.28 -10.69 -12.97
CA SER A 49 -3.05 -11.10 -11.58
C SER A 49 -2.03 -10.14 -10.95
N ASP A 50 -2.25 -9.77 -9.69
CA ASP A 50 -1.26 -8.97 -8.96
C ASP A 50 -0.02 -9.85 -8.78
N VAL A 51 1.02 -9.60 -9.57
CA VAL A 51 2.29 -10.35 -9.55
C VAL A 51 3.11 -10.08 -8.28
N ARG A 52 2.66 -9.17 -7.41
CA ARG A 52 3.37 -8.80 -6.19
C ARG A 52 3.26 -9.90 -5.15
N LEU A 53 4.41 -10.29 -4.61
CA LEU A 53 4.49 -11.28 -3.54
C LEU A 53 4.27 -10.64 -2.16
N PRO A 54 3.74 -11.39 -1.18
CA PRO A 54 3.56 -10.92 0.19
C PRO A 54 4.92 -10.77 0.90
N ILE A 55 5.13 -9.63 1.57
CA ILE A 55 6.19 -9.54 2.60
C ILE A 55 5.66 -10.28 3.83
N THR A 56 6.07 -11.52 4.03
CA THR A 56 5.70 -12.34 5.19
C THR A 56 6.43 -11.90 6.46
N LEU A 57 6.01 -12.40 7.63
CA LEU A 57 6.71 -12.10 8.90
C LEU A 57 8.22 -12.40 8.86
N PRO A 58 8.69 -13.55 8.34
CA PRO A 58 10.14 -13.79 8.20
C PRO A 58 10.84 -12.77 7.30
N ILE A 59 10.21 -12.38 6.18
CA ILE A 59 10.78 -11.36 5.27
C ILE A 59 10.81 -10.00 5.96
N LEU A 60 9.74 -9.60 6.64
CA LEU A 60 9.69 -8.36 7.41
C LEU A 60 10.81 -8.32 8.46
N THR A 61 10.99 -9.40 9.23
CA THR A 61 12.05 -9.51 10.21
C THR A 61 13.42 -9.33 9.57
N LYS A 62 13.68 -10.03 8.45
CA LYS A 62 14.94 -9.92 7.70
C LYS A 62 15.20 -8.49 7.22
N LEU A 63 14.18 -7.80 6.70
CA LEU A 63 14.30 -6.41 6.25
C LEU A 63 14.58 -5.46 7.41
N VAL A 64 13.86 -5.59 8.53
CA VAL A 64 14.01 -4.73 9.71
C VAL A 64 15.39 -4.92 10.37
N THR A 65 15.91 -6.14 10.41
CA THR A 65 17.25 -6.43 10.95
C THR A 65 18.37 -5.99 10.03
N ALA A 66 18.14 -5.92 8.71
CA ALA A 66 19.11 -5.41 7.75
C ALA A 66 19.26 -3.88 7.77
N VAL A 67 18.29 -3.13 8.32
CA VAL A 67 18.29 -1.65 8.29
C VAL A 67 19.58 -1.04 8.84
N PRO A 68 20.11 -1.42 10.02
CA PRO A 68 21.34 -0.82 10.54
C PRO A 68 22.57 -1.04 9.66
N THR A 69 22.58 -2.12 8.87
CA THR A 69 23.69 -2.46 7.97
C THR A 69 23.62 -1.68 6.67
N VAL A 70 22.42 -1.46 6.14
CA VAL A 70 22.22 -0.79 4.83
C VAL A 70 22.13 0.73 4.96
N ILE A 71 21.65 1.24 6.10
CA ILE A 71 21.32 2.66 6.28
C ILE A 71 22.24 3.27 7.33
N THR A 72 23.07 4.24 6.94
CA THR A 72 24.05 4.87 7.84
C THR A 72 23.39 5.80 8.89
N SER A 73 22.39 6.59 8.49
CA SER A 73 21.77 7.58 9.38
C SER A 73 20.87 6.91 10.42
N ARG A 74 21.20 7.08 11.70
CA ARG A 74 20.40 6.55 12.82
C ARG A 74 18.93 7.00 12.78
N TYR A 75 18.67 8.25 12.40
CA TYR A 75 17.31 8.78 12.24
C TYR A 75 16.54 8.02 11.13
N LYS A 76 17.16 7.85 9.96
CA LYS A 76 16.56 7.08 8.86
C LYS A 76 16.35 5.62 9.25
N GLN A 77 17.23 5.03 10.04
CA GLN A 77 17.07 3.66 10.53
C GLN A 77 15.80 3.52 11.38
N VAL A 78 15.61 4.34 12.42
CA VAL A 78 14.41 4.25 13.28
C VAL A 78 13.14 4.55 12.50
N MET A 79 13.17 5.52 11.59
CA MET A 79 12.06 5.86 10.72
C MET A 79 11.66 4.68 9.82
N LEU A 80 12.61 4.08 9.09
CA LEU A 80 12.32 2.96 8.19
C LEU A 80 11.83 1.72 8.94
N ARG A 81 12.40 1.41 10.12
CA ARG A 81 11.93 0.30 10.96
C ARG A 81 10.48 0.52 11.39
N ALA A 82 10.15 1.72 11.87
CA ALA A 82 8.78 2.08 12.22
C ALA A 82 7.83 1.99 11.01
N MET A 83 8.25 2.50 9.84
CA MET A 83 7.45 2.45 8.61
C MET A 83 7.14 1.02 8.17
N MET A 84 8.14 0.14 8.08
CA MET A 84 7.93 -1.24 7.62
C MET A 84 7.04 -2.04 8.56
N VAL A 85 7.28 -1.92 9.87
CA VAL A 85 6.49 -2.64 10.87
C VAL A 85 5.06 -2.11 10.93
N LEU A 86 4.88 -0.79 10.88
CA LEU A 86 3.54 -0.19 10.86
C LEU A 86 2.79 -0.52 9.56
N ALA A 87 3.46 -0.48 8.42
CA ALA A 87 2.88 -0.85 7.13
C ALA A 87 2.29 -2.26 7.14
N PHE A 88 3.04 -3.21 7.72
CA PHE A 88 2.59 -4.57 7.89
C PHE A 88 1.47 -4.68 8.93
N LYS A 89 1.70 -4.24 10.17
CA LYS A 89 0.76 -4.46 11.28
C LYS A 89 -0.57 -3.73 11.13
N ALA A 90 -0.58 -2.58 10.45
CA ALA A 90 -1.78 -1.78 10.22
C ALA A 90 -2.36 -1.94 8.80
N TYR A 91 -1.84 -2.90 8.01
CA TYR A 91 -2.27 -3.15 6.63
C TYR A 91 -2.20 -1.89 5.75
N LEU A 92 -1.21 -1.02 5.96
CA LEU A 92 -1.18 0.28 5.30
C LEU A 92 -0.81 0.17 3.83
N ARG A 93 -1.42 1.01 3.01
CA ARG A 93 -0.81 1.36 1.73
C ARG A 93 0.31 2.36 2.01
N VAL A 94 1.43 2.26 1.31
CA VAL A 94 2.52 3.24 1.46
C VAL A 94 2.05 4.67 1.19
N GLY A 95 1.13 4.86 0.24
CA GLY A 95 0.54 6.18 -0.03
C GLY A 95 -0.36 6.73 1.10
N GLU A 96 -0.74 5.93 2.09
CA GLU A 96 -1.42 6.40 3.31
C GLU A 96 -0.39 6.92 4.33
N MET A 97 0.84 6.38 4.33
CA MET A 97 1.91 6.78 5.26
C MET A 97 2.68 8.01 4.80
N VAL A 98 2.99 8.06 3.50
CA VAL A 98 3.85 9.09 2.91
C VAL A 98 3.23 9.66 1.63
N PRO A 99 3.39 10.96 1.38
CA PRO A 99 2.82 11.58 0.19
C PRO A 99 3.58 11.15 -1.08
N GLY A 100 2.86 11.14 -2.21
CA GLY A 100 3.45 10.87 -3.53
C GLY A 100 4.32 12.03 -4.04
N SER A 101 4.03 13.25 -3.60
CA SER A 101 4.77 14.47 -3.94
C SER A 101 4.66 15.50 -2.82
N ALA A 102 5.57 16.48 -2.78
CA ALA A 102 5.53 17.58 -1.80
C ALA A 102 4.20 18.37 -1.83
N ARG A 103 3.59 18.51 -3.03
CA ARG A 103 2.29 19.19 -3.21
C ARG A 103 1.11 18.46 -2.57
N THR A 104 1.25 17.15 -2.33
CA THR A 104 0.21 16.27 -1.76
C THR A 104 0.42 15.97 -0.28
N GLY A 105 1.27 16.73 0.41
CA GLY A 105 1.71 16.46 1.80
C GLY A 105 0.60 16.36 2.86
N GLN A 106 -0.62 16.77 2.53
CA GLN A 106 -1.77 16.69 3.45
C GLN A 106 -2.51 15.34 3.40
N ASN A 107 -2.33 14.54 2.35
CA ASN A 107 -3.02 13.25 2.18
C ASN A 107 -2.20 12.06 2.69
N CYS A 108 -1.55 12.21 3.84
CA CYS A 108 -0.82 11.15 4.53
C CYS A 108 -1.04 11.22 6.04
N LEU A 109 -0.65 10.16 6.75
CA LEU A 109 -0.63 10.15 8.21
C LEU A 109 0.17 11.34 8.74
N GLN A 110 -0.41 12.06 9.69
CA GLN A 110 0.23 13.16 10.40
C GLN A 110 0.62 12.73 11.81
N ARG A 111 1.48 13.52 12.47
CA ARG A 111 1.92 13.26 13.84
C ARG A 111 0.78 13.08 14.84
N GLN A 112 -0.28 13.87 14.71
CA GLN A 112 -1.47 13.81 15.57
C GLN A 112 -2.35 12.58 15.34
N ASP A 113 -2.16 11.87 14.23
CA ASP A 113 -2.98 10.71 13.87
C ASP A 113 -2.50 9.43 14.56
N ILE A 114 -1.36 9.46 15.24
CA ILE A 114 -0.80 8.31 15.94
C ILE A 114 -0.57 8.61 17.42
N SER A 115 -0.98 7.66 18.26
CA SER A 115 -0.70 7.65 19.69
C SER A 115 -0.27 6.26 20.15
N LEU A 116 0.51 6.22 21.22
CA LEU A 116 0.96 5.00 21.88
C LEU A 116 0.41 5.00 23.30
N ASN A 117 -0.23 3.91 23.70
CA ASN A 117 -0.64 3.67 25.08
C ASN A 117 -0.06 2.31 25.52
N GLY A 118 1.04 2.35 26.26
CA GLY A 118 1.86 1.17 26.54
C GLY A 118 2.35 0.53 25.23
N ASP A 119 1.92 -0.70 24.98
CA ASP A 119 2.21 -1.45 23.75
C ASP A 119 1.08 -1.38 22.71
N LEU A 120 0.00 -0.65 22.97
CA LEU A 120 -1.06 -0.44 22.00
C LEU A 120 -0.75 0.77 21.11
N ILE A 121 -0.79 0.56 19.79
CA ILE A 121 -0.62 1.63 18.79
C ILE A 121 -1.99 1.99 18.25
N SER A 122 -2.40 3.25 18.42
CA SER A 122 -3.64 3.79 17.85
C SER A 122 -3.31 4.63 16.63
N VAL A 123 -3.92 4.33 15.49
CA VAL A 123 -3.75 5.11 14.25
C VAL A 123 -5.11 5.56 13.72
N SER A 124 -5.28 6.86 13.49
CA SER A 124 -6.49 7.47 12.91
C SER A 124 -6.25 7.87 11.45
N PHE A 125 -7.18 7.51 10.57
CA PHE A 125 -7.12 7.80 9.14
C PHE A 125 -8.17 8.86 8.79
N ARG A 126 -7.72 10.11 8.60
CA ARG A 126 -8.60 11.23 8.19
C ARG A 126 -8.92 11.23 6.70
N HIS A 127 -7.96 10.88 5.85
CA HIS A 127 -8.12 10.83 4.39
C HIS A 127 -7.54 9.52 3.84
N PHE A 128 -8.39 8.68 3.22
CA PHE A 128 -7.95 7.51 2.47
C PHE A 128 -8.86 7.29 1.25
N LYS A 129 -8.45 6.46 0.28
CA LYS A 129 -9.08 6.29 -1.05
C LYS A 129 -10.59 5.93 -1.01
N HIS A 130 -11.15 5.63 0.16
CA HIS A 130 -12.57 5.30 0.39
C HIS A 130 -13.21 6.06 1.57
N SER A 131 -12.59 7.12 2.11
CA SER A 131 -13.13 7.86 3.27
C SER A 131 -14.42 8.63 2.99
N ARG A 132 -14.74 8.91 1.72
CA ARG A 132 -15.93 9.70 1.33
C ARG A 132 -17.28 9.12 1.75
N LYS A 133 -17.34 7.86 2.21
CA LYS A 133 -18.59 7.22 2.67
C LYS A 133 -18.62 6.87 4.17
N HIS A 134 -17.49 6.85 4.89
CA HIS A 134 -17.40 6.23 6.22
C HIS A 134 -16.65 7.03 7.29
N GLY A 135 -16.37 8.32 7.06
CA GLY A 135 -15.69 9.17 8.06
C GLY A 135 -14.26 8.74 8.38
N SER A 136 -13.70 9.30 9.47
CA SER A 136 -12.39 8.91 9.99
C SER A 136 -12.45 7.51 10.59
N GLN A 137 -11.52 6.63 10.21
CA GLN A 137 -11.40 5.29 10.79
C GLN A 137 -10.20 5.24 11.73
N SER A 138 -10.36 4.64 12.91
CA SER A 138 -9.25 4.37 13.82
C SER A 138 -8.95 2.88 13.87
N LEU A 139 -7.67 2.52 13.87
CA LEU A 139 -7.20 1.16 14.08
C LEU A 139 -6.41 1.08 15.38
N GLN A 140 -6.73 0.08 16.19
CA GLN A 140 -5.97 -0.30 17.37
C GLN A 140 -5.11 -1.51 17.03
N ILE A 141 -3.80 -1.38 17.20
CA ILE A 141 -2.82 -2.37 16.75
C ILE A 141 -2.05 -2.86 17.97
N PRO A 142 -2.12 -4.16 18.30
CA PRO A 142 -1.25 -4.74 19.32
C PRO A 142 0.21 -4.63 18.89
N GLY A 143 1.00 -3.90 19.68
CA GLY A 143 2.42 -3.65 19.45
C GLY A 143 3.36 -4.51 20.28
N GLY A 144 2.85 -5.62 20.83
CA GLY A 144 3.66 -6.66 21.46
C GLY A 144 4.63 -7.32 20.48
N VAL A 145 5.62 -8.04 21.03
CA VAL A 145 6.69 -8.68 20.27
C VAL A 145 6.11 -9.62 19.20
N ILE A 146 6.58 -9.47 17.96
CA ILE A 146 6.19 -10.34 16.85
C ILE A 146 6.78 -11.74 17.10
N PRO A 147 5.98 -12.82 17.17
CA PRO A 147 6.48 -14.17 17.39
C PRO A 147 7.59 -14.54 16.42
N ALA A 148 8.61 -15.27 16.90
CA ALA A 148 9.83 -15.62 16.17
C ALA A 148 10.73 -14.45 15.74
N SER A 149 10.45 -13.22 16.20
CA SER A 149 11.34 -12.07 16.04
C SER A 149 11.46 -11.30 17.35
N LEU A 150 12.62 -10.74 17.66
CA LEU A 150 12.78 -9.84 18.82
C LEU A 150 12.29 -8.42 18.51
N ILE A 151 11.36 -8.25 17.57
CA ILE A 151 10.88 -6.96 17.09
C ILE A 151 9.54 -6.65 17.77
N SER A 152 9.51 -5.59 18.57
CA SER A 152 8.28 -4.98 19.06
C SER A 152 7.87 -3.81 18.15
N PRO A 153 6.68 -3.86 17.52
CA PRO A 153 6.11 -2.73 16.78
C PRO A 153 5.98 -1.47 17.64
N ALA A 154 5.52 -1.59 18.88
CA ALA A 154 5.37 -0.43 19.77
C ALA A 154 6.73 0.20 20.06
N SER A 155 7.76 -0.61 20.32
CA SER A 155 9.13 -0.15 20.49
C SER A 155 9.66 0.56 19.24
N CYS A 156 9.50 -0.02 18.05
CA CYS A 156 9.96 0.62 16.80
C CYS A 156 9.29 1.98 16.55
N VAL A 157 7.97 2.08 16.78
CA VAL A 157 7.24 3.33 16.62
C VAL A 157 7.64 4.34 17.70
N ARG A 158 7.81 3.89 18.95
CA ARG A 158 8.23 4.74 20.08
C ARG A 158 9.61 5.35 19.83
N ASP A 159 10.57 4.55 19.42
CA ASP A 159 11.93 4.99 19.08
C ASP A 159 11.90 6.07 18.00
N PHE A 160 11.10 5.87 16.96
CA PHE A 160 10.93 6.87 15.90
C PHE A 160 10.24 8.14 16.41
N LEU A 161 9.15 8.04 17.17
CA LEU A 161 8.44 9.20 17.71
C LEU A 161 9.32 10.01 18.67
N HIS A 162 10.18 9.36 19.45
CA HIS A 162 11.18 10.03 20.29
C HIS A 162 12.20 10.78 19.44
N ALA A 163 12.77 10.14 18.40
CA ALA A 163 13.73 10.79 17.52
C ALA A 163 13.13 11.93 16.67
N ARG A 164 11.87 11.79 16.26
CA ARG A 164 11.12 12.78 15.46
C ARG A 164 10.74 14.01 16.27
N GLY A 165 10.45 13.84 17.56
CA GLY A 165 9.93 14.89 18.42
C GLY A 165 8.43 15.19 18.19
N THR A 166 7.99 16.32 18.73
CA THR A 166 6.57 16.69 18.90
C THR A 166 6.03 17.65 17.83
N VAL A 167 6.87 18.10 16.91
CA VAL A 167 6.50 19.06 15.86
C VAL A 167 5.37 18.51 14.99
N GLN A 168 4.37 19.35 14.68
CA GLN A 168 3.23 18.96 13.85
C GLN A 168 3.63 18.73 12.38
N GLY A 169 2.74 18.08 11.63
CA GLY A 169 2.94 17.76 10.21
C GLY A 169 3.03 16.26 9.93
N PRO A 170 3.55 15.86 8.75
CA PRO A 170 3.59 14.47 8.31
C PRO A 170 4.27 13.58 9.35
N LEU A 171 3.69 12.38 9.57
CA LEU A 171 4.21 11.44 10.56
C LEU A 171 5.64 11.01 10.20
N PHE A 172 5.84 10.57 8.96
CA PHE A 172 7.15 10.21 8.44
C PHE A 172 7.77 11.40 7.72
N ALA A 173 8.51 12.19 8.48
CA ALA A 173 9.24 13.37 8.01
C ALA A 173 10.70 13.28 8.46
N TYR A 174 11.57 14.05 7.83
CA TYR A 174 12.94 14.27 8.29
C TYR A 174 12.98 15.29 9.43
N VAL A 175 14.16 15.49 10.02
CA VAL A 175 14.37 16.40 11.17
C VAL A 175 13.97 17.85 10.86
N ASP A 176 14.11 18.27 9.61
CA ASP A 176 13.71 19.59 9.11
C ASP A 176 12.20 19.72 8.85
N GLY A 177 11.41 18.67 9.12
CA GLY A 177 9.97 18.62 8.89
C GLY A 177 9.57 18.28 7.46
N THR A 178 10.53 18.10 6.54
CA THR A 178 10.22 17.70 5.16
C THR A 178 9.67 16.27 5.12
N PRO A 179 8.55 16.00 4.42
CA PRO A 179 7.99 14.66 4.39
C PRO A 179 8.89 13.69 3.63
N MET A 180 9.06 12.47 4.16
CA MET A 180 9.57 11.37 3.34
C MET A 180 8.60 11.12 2.20
N LEU A 181 9.11 11.00 0.98
CA LEU A 181 8.26 10.78 -0.19
C LEU A 181 8.17 9.30 -0.53
N ARG A 182 7.05 8.89 -1.15
CA ARG A 182 6.84 7.49 -1.57
C ARG A 182 8.00 6.96 -2.43
N ARG A 183 8.55 7.78 -3.33
CA ARG A 183 9.69 7.40 -4.18
C ARG A 183 10.95 7.09 -3.37
N GLU A 184 11.17 7.80 -2.27
CA GLU A 184 12.34 7.61 -1.40
C GLU A 184 12.18 6.32 -0.60
N PHE A 185 10.98 6.08 -0.05
CA PHE A 185 10.66 4.81 0.59
C PHE A 185 10.83 3.62 -0.37
N ASP A 186 10.26 3.71 -1.59
CA ASP A 186 10.37 2.65 -2.60
C ASP A 186 11.84 2.39 -3.00
N PHE A 187 12.66 3.45 -3.07
CA PHE A 187 14.11 3.36 -3.33
C PHE A 187 14.85 2.65 -2.18
N LEU A 188 14.63 3.07 -0.94
CA LEU A 188 15.26 2.46 0.24
C LEU A 188 14.82 1.00 0.43
N LEU A 189 13.54 0.71 0.20
CA LEU A 189 13.00 -0.65 0.23
C LEU A 189 13.68 -1.54 -0.83
N LYS A 190 13.89 -1.02 -2.05
CA LYS A 190 14.61 -1.76 -3.10
C LYS A 190 16.01 -2.18 -2.64
N HIS A 191 16.77 -1.26 -2.05
CA HIS A 191 18.11 -1.57 -1.55
C HIS A 191 18.10 -2.61 -0.42
N LEU A 192 17.14 -2.51 0.51
CA LEU A 192 16.98 -3.50 1.57
C LEU A 192 16.62 -4.89 1.01
N LEU A 193 15.73 -4.95 0.02
CA LEU A 193 15.36 -6.20 -0.65
C LEU A 193 16.57 -6.84 -1.32
N GLU A 194 17.33 -6.06 -2.10
CA GLU A 194 18.52 -6.53 -2.80
C GLU A 194 19.60 -7.03 -1.83
N PHE A 195 19.85 -6.29 -0.74
CA PHE A 195 20.75 -6.72 0.33
C PHE A 195 20.30 -8.03 0.98
N CYS A 196 18.98 -8.23 1.12
CA CYS A 196 18.41 -9.46 1.64
C CYS A 196 18.34 -10.61 0.60
N GLY A 197 18.83 -10.42 -0.62
CA GLY A 197 18.74 -11.42 -1.70
C GLY A 197 17.33 -11.62 -2.25
N LEU A 198 16.46 -10.61 -2.12
CA LEU A 198 15.06 -10.64 -2.57
C LEU A 198 14.87 -9.79 -3.82
N SER A 199 14.01 -10.25 -4.73
CA SER A 199 13.76 -9.53 -5.99
C SER A 199 12.89 -8.29 -5.79
N SER A 200 13.45 -7.12 -6.09
CA SER A 200 12.73 -5.85 -6.07
C SER A 200 11.68 -5.71 -7.18
N GLN A 201 11.55 -6.67 -8.09
CA GLN A 201 10.51 -6.68 -9.13
C GLN A 201 9.14 -7.10 -8.57
N VAL A 202 9.14 -8.08 -7.66
CA VAL A 202 7.92 -8.69 -7.11
C VAL A 202 7.55 -8.15 -5.73
N PHE A 203 8.51 -7.57 -4.99
CA PHE A 203 8.26 -6.92 -3.71
C PHE A 203 8.22 -5.39 -3.88
N LYS A 204 7.11 -4.77 -3.46
CA LYS A 204 6.89 -3.32 -3.48
C LYS A 204 6.21 -2.88 -2.19
N GLY A 205 5.99 -1.57 -2.02
CA GLY A 205 5.24 -1.05 -0.86
C GLY A 205 3.88 -1.73 -0.58
N HIS A 206 3.14 -2.15 -1.61
CA HIS A 206 1.87 -2.86 -1.42
C HIS A 206 2.03 -4.29 -0.86
N SER A 207 3.21 -4.89 -1.03
CA SER A 207 3.53 -6.23 -0.54
C SER A 207 3.43 -6.37 0.98
N PHE A 208 3.64 -5.29 1.75
CA PHE A 208 3.40 -5.29 3.20
C PHE A 208 1.94 -5.56 3.53
N ARG A 209 1.02 -4.89 2.83
CA ARG A 209 -0.42 -5.05 3.02
C ARG A 209 -0.92 -6.42 2.57
N ILE A 210 -0.37 -6.96 1.47
CA ILE A 210 -0.63 -8.34 1.04
C ILE A 210 -0.16 -9.31 2.14
N GLY A 211 1.09 -9.18 2.59
CA GLY A 211 1.65 -10.07 3.60
C GLY A 211 0.94 -10.01 4.95
N ALA A 212 0.40 -8.85 5.33
CA ALA A 212 -0.44 -8.73 6.51
C ALA A 212 -1.73 -9.55 6.39
N ALA A 213 -2.41 -9.48 5.24
CA ALA A 213 -3.61 -10.30 4.96
C ALA A 213 -3.29 -11.78 4.93
N THR A 214 -2.25 -12.18 4.21
CA THR A 214 -1.78 -13.58 4.18
C THR A 214 -1.45 -14.08 5.59
N SER A 215 -0.80 -13.27 6.43
CA SER A 215 -0.45 -13.66 7.79
C SER A 215 -1.66 -13.74 8.73
N ALA A 216 -2.75 -13.04 8.44
CA ALA A 216 -4.01 -13.17 9.17
C ALA A 216 -4.79 -14.41 8.75
N ALA A 217 -4.83 -14.70 7.45
CA ALA A 217 -5.41 -15.94 6.94
C ALA A 217 -4.69 -17.18 7.49
N LEU A 218 -3.35 -17.16 7.56
CA LEU A 218 -2.56 -18.23 8.17
C LEU A 218 -2.80 -18.40 9.67
N ARG A 219 -3.31 -17.36 10.36
CA ARG A 219 -3.76 -17.42 11.76
C ARG A 219 -5.24 -17.77 11.89
N VAL A 220 -5.87 -18.19 10.79
CA VAL A 220 -7.29 -18.60 10.73
C VAL A 220 -8.22 -17.46 11.16
N GLU A 221 -7.83 -16.21 10.89
CA GLU A 221 -8.77 -15.09 11.03
C GLU A 221 -9.86 -15.19 9.96
N SER A 222 -11.09 -14.86 10.35
CA SER A 222 -12.22 -14.82 9.42
C SER A 222 -12.05 -13.74 8.36
N ASP A 223 -12.65 -13.97 7.20
CA ASP A 223 -12.76 -12.98 6.12
C ASP A 223 -13.25 -11.61 6.61
N ALA A 224 -14.19 -11.58 7.57
CA ALA A 224 -14.71 -10.36 8.15
C ALA A 224 -13.63 -9.60 8.96
N GLN A 225 -12.83 -10.31 9.75
CA GLN A 225 -11.72 -9.73 10.51
C GLN A 225 -10.63 -9.18 9.59
N ILE A 226 -10.21 -9.95 8.58
CA ILE A 226 -9.19 -9.52 7.62
C ILE A 226 -9.68 -8.28 6.84
N ARG A 227 -10.94 -8.31 6.39
CA ARG A 227 -11.57 -7.19 5.67
C ARG A 227 -11.61 -5.93 6.53
N ALA A 228 -12.01 -6.05 7.80
CA ALA A 228 -12.07 -4.95 8.74
C ALA A 228 -10.68 -4.38 9.06
N ALA A 229 -9.71 -5.24 9.42
CA ALA A 229 -8.36 -4.85 9.78
C ALA A 229 -7.64 -4.10 8.64
N GLY A 230 -7.80 -4.59 7.41
CA GLY A 230 -7.26 -3.91 6.25
C GLY A 230 -8.12 -2.77 5.71
N ARG A 231 -9.35 -2.56 6.18
CA ARG A 231 -10.25 -1.52 5.64
C ARG A 231 -10.55 -1.76 4.15
N TRP A 232 -10.83 -3.00 3.78
CA TRP A 232 -11.29 -3.34 2.42
C TRP A 232 -12.79 -3.12 2.30
N SER A 233 -13.23 -2.42 1.26
CA SER A 233 -14.66 -2.22 0.97
C SER A 233 -15.30 -3.38 0.19
N SER A 234 -14.51 -4.38 -0.20
CA SER A 234 -14.92 -5.56 -0.97
C SER A 234 -13.97 -6.72 -0.70
N ASP A 235 -14.28 -7.90 -1.23
CA ASP A 235 -13.44 -9.10 -1.07
C ASP A 235 -12.18 -9.10 -1.96
N ALA A 236 -11.66 -7.91 -2.29
CA ALA A 236 -10.41 -7.76 -3.03
C ALA A 236 -9.21 -8.40 -2.31
N PHE A 237 -9.28 -8.55 -0.98
CA PHE A 237 -8.23 -9.21 -0.19
C PHE A 237 -8.16 -10.72 -0.46
N ARG A 238 -9.25 -11.37 -0.91
CA ARG A 238 -9.28 -12.80 -1.28
C ARG A 238 -8.34 -13.14 -2.45
N LYS A 239 -7.79 -12.14 -3.12
CA LYS A 239 -6.73 -12.34 -4.12
C LYS A 239 -5.36 -12.61 -3.50
N TYR A 240 -5.22 -12.42 -2.18
CA TYR A 240 -3.97 -12.48 -1.45
C TYR A 240 -3.91 -13.64 -0.44
N VAL A 241 -5.06 -14.24 -0.12
CA VAL A 241 -5.27 -15.24 0.92
C VAL A 241 -5.86 -16.51 0.33
#